data_AF-A0A7L1HBK0-F1
#
_entry.id   AF-A0A7L1HBK0-F1
#
_cell.length_a   1.000
_cell.length_b   1.000
_cell.length_c   1.000
_cell.angle_alpha   90.00
_cell.angle_beta   90.00
_cell.angle_gamma   90.00
#
_symmetry.space_group_name_H-M   'P 1'
#
loop_
_entity.id
_entity.type
_entity.pdbx_description
1 polymer ?
#
loop_
_entity_poly.entity_id
_entity_poly.type
_entity_poly.pdbx_seq_one_letter_code
_entity_poly.pdbx_strand_id
1 'polypeptide(L)'
;LIAAKASNKDTVPAAGEKDDHSTKEEAWEKALKTTVVDMEVGEFRGHKVSVWDLLHSKYIPKENRKELLELYQAGELTLEQVKMVVRTIVTKAEAARAEELASEHSPRAESPVAEADDTHLLEDK
;
A
#
# COMPACT_ATOMS: atom_id res chain seq x y z
N LEU A 1 5.20 51.76 -33.90
CA LEU A 1 4.37 51.32 -32.76
C LEU A 1 3.32 50.39 -33.36
N ILE A 2 3.40 49.08 -33.25
CA ILE A 2 3.55 48.23 -32.07
C ILE A 2 4.35 46.97 -32.43
N ALA A 3 5.12 46.49 -31.46
CA ALA A 3 6.01 45.34 -31.50
C ALA A 3 5.38 44.12 -30.80
N ALA A 4 6.10 42.99 -30.87
CA ALA A 4 6.04 41.77 -30.05
C ALA A 4 5.04 40.69 -30.53
N LYS A 5 5.52 39.51 -30.98
CA LYS A 5 6.00 38.32 -30.20
C LYS A 5 4.83 37.66 -29.47
N ALA A 6 4.64 36.34 -29.36
CA ALA A 6 5.38 35.12 -29.68
C ALA A 6 4.29 34.01 -29.78
N SER A 7 4.43 32.97 -30.62
CA SER A 7 4.89 31.62 -30.24
C SER A 7 4.41 31.13 -28.87
N ASN A 8 4.01 29.85 -28.84
CA ASN A 8 3.97 28.84 -27.75
C ASN A 8 2.58 28.16 -27.77
N LYS A 9 2.36 27.08 -28.53
CA LYS A 9 2.71 25.67 -28.27
C LYS A 9 2.36 25.22 -26.84
N ASP A 10 1.08 25.00 -26.59
CA ASP A 10 0.59 24.13 -25.51
C ASP A 10 0.96 22.68 -25.84
N THR A 11 2.24 22.36 -25.69
CA THR A 11 2.67 21.01 -25.38
C THR A 11 2.73 20.97 -23.87
N VAL A 12 1.87 20.16 -23.27
CA VAL A 12 2.00 19.79 -21.86
C VAL A 12 2.80 18.50 -21.80
N PRO A 13 4.10 18.54 -21.48
CA PRO A 13 4.80 17.34 -21.01
C PRO A 13 4.67 17.36 -19.49
N ALA A 14 3.70 16.62 -18.97
CA ALA A 14 3.58 16.39 -17.53
C ALA A 14 3.69 14.89 -17.28
N ALA A 15 4.93 14.41 -17.17
CA ALA A 15 5.41 13.49 -16.14
C ALA A 15 6.67 12.73 -16.61
N GLY A 16 7.81 13.09 -16.03
CA GLY A 16 8.81 12.08 -15.64
C GLY A 16 9.94 11.73 -16.60
N GLU A 17 10.59 12.70 -17.24
CA GLU A 17 11.94 12.47 -17.78
C GLU A 17 13.00 12.82 -16.73
N LYS A 18 13.30 11.87 -15.85
CA LYS A 18 14.60 11.76 -15.15
C LYS A 18 14.82 10.29 -14.78
N ASP A 19 15.71 9.62 -15.51
CA ASP A 19 16.80 8.86 -14.89
C ASP A 19 17.85 8.47 -15.93
N ASP A 20 18.91 9.29 -15.97
CA ASP A 20 20.22 8.95 -16.49
C ASP A 20 20.92 8.11 -15.41
N HIS A 21 20.80 6.78 -15.50
CA HIS A 21 21.55 5.85 -14.67
C HIS A 21 22.35 4.90 -15.58
N SER A 22 23.56 5.34 -15.89
CA SER A 22 24.54 4.57 -16.63
C SER A 22 25.12 3.44 -15.75
N THR A 23 24.42 2.31 -15.65
CA THR A 23 24.99 0.99 -15.28
C THR A 23 23.96 -0.12 -15.51
N LYS A 24 24.05 -0.84 -16.65
CA LYS A 24 23.37 -2.12 -16.97
C LYS A 24 22.01 -2.35 -16.30
N GLU A 25 21.09 -1.39 -16.42
CA GLU A 25 19.73 -1.55 -15.91
C GLU A 25 18.94 -2.38 -16.92
N GLU A 26 18.43 -3.52 -16.49
CA GLU A 26 17.69 -4.42 -17.39
C GLU A 26 16.37 -3.75 -17.82
N ALA A 27 15.92 -4.02 -19.05
CA ALA A 27 14.72 -3.38 -19.59
C ALA A 27 13.46 -3.63 -18.72
N TRP A 28 13.38 -4.81 -18.11
CA TRP A 28 12.31 -5.19 -17.19
C TRP A 28 12.37 -4.38 -15.87
N GLU A 29 13.57 -4.08 -15.36
CA GLU A 29 13.74 -3.24 -14.17
C GLU A 29 13.30 -1.80 -14.45
N LYS A 30 13.70 -1.23 -15.59
CA LYS A 30 13.22 0.10 -16.03
C LYS A 30 11.71 0.17 -16.16
N ALA A 31 11.08 -0.86 -16.73
CA ALA A 31 9.63 -0.91 -16.88
C ALA A 31 8.91 -0.87 -15.52
N LEU A 32 9.44 -1.58 -14.51
CA LEU A 32 8.89 -1.58 -13.16
C LEU A 32 9.10 -0.25 -12.43
N LYS A 33 10.26 0.40 -12.60
CA LYS A 33 10.57 1.71 -11.99
C LYS A 33 9.74 2.85 -12.60
N THR A 34 9.55 2.83 -13.91
CA THR A 34 8.76 3.85 -14.62
C THR A 34 7.25 3.70 -14.41
N THR A 35 6.80 2.49 -14.07
CA THR A 35 5.38 2.22 -13.82
C THR A 35 4.99 2.64 -12.42
N VAL A 36 4.10 3.63 -12.33
CA VAL A 36 3.53 4.10 -11.06
C VAL A 36 2.16 3.49 -10.77
N VAL A 37 1.91 3.26 -9.49
CA VAL A 37 0.65 2.77 -8.93
C VAL A 37 0.13 3.80 -7.95
N ASP A 38 -1.15 4.13 -8.11
CA ASP A 38 -1.88 4.97 -7.16
C ASP A 38 -2.41 4.06 -6.05
N MET A 39 -2.00 4.33 -4.82
CA MET A 39 -2.40 3.55 -3.66
C MET A 39 -3.45 4.30 -2.85
N GLU A 40 -4.53 3.61 -2.51
CA GLU A 40 -5.67 4.18 -1.76
C GLU A 40 -5.68 3.73 -0.29
N VAL A 41 -4.71 2.91 0.09
CA VAL A 41 -4.62 2.20 1.38
C VAL A 41 -3.20 2.23 1.93
N GLY A 42 -3.11 2.19 3.26
CA GLY A 42 -1.86 2.17 4.02
C GLY A 42 -0.97 3.38 3.92
N GLU A 43 0.32 3.17 4.18
CA GLU A 43 1.34 4.23 4.25
C GLU A 43 1.51 4.99 2.92
N PHE A 44 1.15 4.34 1.81
CA PHE A 44 1.23 4.93 0.47
C PHE A 44 -0.07 5.60 0.03
N ARG A 45 -1.08 5.71 0.90
CA ARG A 45 -2.38 6.28 0.55
C ARG A 45 -2.24 7.72 0.03
N GLY A 46 -2.72 7.97 -1.18
CA GLY A 46 -2.64 9.28 -1.83
C GLY A 46 -1.27 9.59 -2.45
N HIS A 47 -0.35 8.61 -2.47
CA HIS A 47 0.94 8.71 -3.12
C HIS A 47 1.00 7.84 -4.38
N LYS A 48 1.69 8.35 -5.40
CA LYS A 48 2.06 7.57 -6.59
C LYS A 48 3.41 6.92 -6.35
N VAL A 49 3.43 5.61 -6.22
CA VAL A 49 4.63 4.83 -5.89
C VAL A 49 4.96 3.91 -7.05
N SER A 50 6.24 3.73 -7.37
CA SER A 50 6.64 2.83 -8.44
C SER A 50 6.35 1.37 -8.07
N VAL A 51 6.07 0.52 -9.07
CA VAL A 51 5.91 -0.92 -8.84
C VAL A 51 7.18 -1.52 -8.23
N TRP A 52 8.35 -1.03 -8.66
CA TRP A 52 9.64 -1.41 -8.10
C TRP A 52 9.78 -1.09 -6.60
N ASP A 53 9.43 0.13 -6.18
CA ASP A 53 9.46 0.53 -4.77
C ASP A 53 8.49 -0.30 -3.92
N LEU A 54 7.30 -0.59 -4.45
CA LEU A 54 6.33 -1.45 -3.75
C LEU A 54 6.82 -2.89 -3.61
N LEU A 55 7.45 -3.47 -4.64
CA LEU A 55 8.12 -4.77 -4.57
C LEU A 55 9.23 -4.77 -3.51
N HIS A 56 9.93 -3.65 -3.35
CA HIS A 56 11.02 -3.49 -2.40
C HIS A 56 10.57 -3.07 -1.00
N SER A 57 9.29 -2.73 -0.84
CA SER A 57 8.69 -2.31 0.42
C SER A 57 8.51 -3.46 1.42
N LYS A 58 8.21 -3.11 2.66
CA LYS A 58 7.89 -4.05 3.76
C LYS A 58 6.66 -4.93 3.51
N TYR A 59 5.81 -4.56 2.54
CA TYR A 59 4.60 -5.30 2.22
C TYR A 59 4.87 -6.60 1.47
N ILE A 60 5.95 -6.65 0.69
CA ILE A 60 6.26 -7.78 -0.17
C ILE A 60 7.54 -8.44 0.35
N PRO A 61 7.43 -9.66 0.92
CA PRO A 61 8.62 -10.38 1.40
C PRO A 61 9.53 -10.72 0.23
N LYS A 62 10.82 -10.90 0.53
CA LYS A 62 11.86 -11.14 -0.48
C LYS A 62 11.58 -12.36 -1.36
N GLU A 63 10.93 -13.39 -0.82
CA GLU A 63 10.56 -14.62 -1.54
C GLU A 63 9.50 -14.33 -2.62
N ASN A 64 8.36 -13.72 -2.25
CA ASN A 64 7.32 -13.30 -3.21
C ASN A 64 7.87 -12.34 -4.26
N ARG A 65 8.77 -11.44 -3.87
CA ARG A 65 9.45 -10.53 -4.81
C ARG A 65 10.26 -11.31 -5.84
N LYS A 66 11.07 -12.27 -5.39
CA LYS A 66 11.90 -13.09 -6.30
C LYS A 66 11.01 -13.85 -7.28
N GLU A 67 9.97 -14.49 -6.78
CA GLU A 67 9.02 -15.24 -7.61
C GLU A 67 8.33 -14.34 -8.65
N LEU A 68 7.77 -13.19 -8.24
CA LEU A 68 7.14 -12.25 -9.18
C LEU A 68 8.12 -11.77 -10.26
N LEU A 69 9.37 -11.48 -9.89
CA LEU A 69 10.37 -11.02 -10.83
C LEU A 69 10.82 -12.13 -11.78
N GLU A 70 10.92 -13.38 -11.32
CA GLU A 70 11.22 -14.54 -12.17
C GLU A 70 10.09 -14.77 -13.18
N LEU A 71 8.83 -14.74 -12.76
CA LEU A 71 7.68 -14.89 -13.64
C LEU A 71 7.55 -13.74 -14.65
N TYR A 72 7.85 -12.50 -14.24
CA TYR A 72 7.87 -11.35 -15.14
C TYR A 72 9.00 -11.45 -16.17
N GLN A 73 10.21 -11.85 -15.76
CA GLN A 73 11.33 -12.07 -16.66
C GLN A 73 11.13 -13.26 -17.60
N ALA A 74 10.44 -14.31 -17.13
CA ALA A 74 10.01 -15.44 -17.95
C ALA A 74 8.90 -15.08 -18.95
N GLY A 75 8.29 -13.90 -18.81
CA GLY A 75 7.17 -13.44 -19.63
C GLY A 75 5.84 -14.12 -19.30
N GLU A 76 5.76 -14.85 -18.17
CA GLU A 76 4.52 -15.44 -17.68
C GLU A 76 3.58 -14.39 -17.10
N LEU A 77 4.14 -13.33 -16.52
CA LEU A 77 3.39 -12.16 -16.06
C LEU A 77 3.64 -10.96 -16.96
N THR A 78 2.59 -10.17 -17.17
CA THR A 78 2.72 -8.85 -17.79
C THR A 78 2.89 -7.77 -16.74
N LEU A 79 3.38 -6.60 -17.16
CA LEU A 79 3.57 -5.44 -16.29
C LEU A 79 2.27 -5.03 -15.55
N GLU A 80 1.14 -5.15 -16.23
CA GLU A 80 -0.18 -4.86 -15.65
C GLU A 80 -0.58 -5.89 -14.59
N GLN A 81 -0.26 -7.17 -14.81
CA GLN A 81 -0.48 -8.21 -13.80
C GLN A 81 0.41 -8.03 -12.58
N VAL A 82 1.71 -7.74 -12.77
CA VAL A 82 2.62 -7.42 -11.66
C VAL A 82 2.05 -6.25 -10.84
N LYS A 83 1.60 -5.18 -11.51
CA LYS A 83 0.95 -4.03 -10.86
C LYS A 83 -0.28 -4.43 -10.05
N MET A 84 -1.15 -5.28 -10.60
CA MET A 84 -2.36 -5.75 -9.91
C MET A 84 -2.02 -6.61 -8.69
N VAL A 85 -1.07 -7.53 -8.81
CA VAL A 85 -0.62 -8.41 -7.72
C VAL A 85 -0.02 -7.58 -6.59
N VAL A 86 0.88 -6.66 -6.91
CA VAL A 86 1.50 -5.75 -5.94
C VAL A 86 0.44 -4.90 -5.21
N ARG A 87 -0.49 -4.27 -5.94
CA ARG A 87 -1.61 -3.51 -5.32
C ARG A 87 -2.44 -4.39 -4.39
N THR A 88 -2.72 -5.62 -4.81
CA THR A 88 -3.53 -6.57 -4.03
C THR A 88 -2.82 -6.98 -2.75
N ILE A 89 -1.52 -7.28 -2.80
CA ILE A 89 -0.74 -7.65 -1.61
C ILE A 89 -0.76 -6.52 -0.58
N VAL A 90 -0.49 -5.28 -1.01
CA VAL A 90 -0.52 -4.13 -0.09
C VAL A 90 -1.91 -3.91 0.49
N THR A 91 -2.95 -4.00 -0.35
CA THR A 91 -4.35 -3.83 0.12
C THR A 91 -4.75 -4.89 1.13
N LYS A 92 -4.40 -6.16 0.88
CA LYS A 92 -4.68 -7.26 1.81
C LYS A 92 -3.89 -7.12 3.11
N ALA A 93 -2.63 -6.71 3.04
CA ALA A 93 -1.80 -6.52 4.22
C ALA A 93 -2.33 -5.41 5.13
N GLU A 94 -2.80 -4.30 4.55
CA GLU A 94 -3.42 -3.20 5.29
C GLU A 94 -4.80 -3.58 5.85
N ALA A 95 -5.61 -4.32 5.07
CA ALA A 95 -6.90 -4.82 5.55
C ALA A 95 -6.72 -5.76 6.75
N ALA A 96 -5.76 -6.70 6.69
CA ALA A 96 -5.47 -7.60 7.80
C ALA A 96 -5.04 -6.85 9.08
N ARG A 97 -4.25 -5.77 8.95
CA ARG A 97 -3.90 -4.91 10.09
C ARG A 97 -5.10 -4.16 10.66
N ALA A 98 -6.02 -3.71 9.81
CA ALA A 98 -7.23 -3.03 10.27
C ALA A 98 -8.17 -3.99 11.04
N GLU A 99 -8.27 -5.25 10.61
CA GLU A 99 -9.07 -6.26 11.32
C GLU A 99 -8.47 -6.66 12.68
N GLU A 100 -7.14 -6.73 12.79
CA GLU A 100 -6.47 -7.01 14.07
C GLU A 100 -6.78 -5.93 15.13
N LEU A 101 -6.68 -4.65 14.75
CA LEU A 101 -7.01 -3.52 15.64
C LEU A 101 -8.50 -3.45 16.01
N ALA A 102 -9.38 -3.95 15.14
CA ALA A 102 -10.81 -4.04 15.43
C ALA A 102 -11.15 -5.23 16.35
N SER A 103 -10.31 -6.26 16.41
CA SER A 103 -10.52 -7.47 17.21
C SER A 103 -9.95 -7.38 18.64
N GLU A 104 -8.98 -6.50 18.89
CA GLU A 104 -8.47 -6.20 20.25
C GLU A 104 -9.37 -5.27 21.09
N HIS A 105 -10.45 -4.75 20.52
CA HIS A 105 -11.54 -4.11 21.27
C HIS A 105 -12.79 -5.00 21.29
N SER A 106 -12.65 -6.23 21.77
CA SER A 106 -13.76 -6.81 22.51
C SER A 106 -13.91 -5.99 23.80
N PRO A 107 -15.08 -5.38 24.05
CA PRO A 107 -15.32 -4.75 25.34
C PRO A 107 -15.14 -5.85 26.37
N ARG A 108 -14.23 -5.62 27.32
CA ARG A 108 -14.31 -6.19 28.65
C ARG A 108 -15.78 -6.07 29.04
N ALA A 109 -16.52 -7.18 28.95
CA ALA A 109 -17.85 -7.26 29.51
C ALA A 109 -17.64 -7.00 30.99
N GLU A 110 -17.88 -5.74 31.34
CA GLU A 110 -17.94 -5.23 32.68
C GLU A 110 -18.86 -6.20 33.43
N SER A 111 -18.33 -6.79 34.49
CA SER A 111 -19.11 -7.62 35.38
C SER A 111 -20.37 -6.85 35.76
N PRO A 112 -21.58 -7.40 35.57
CA PRO A 112 -22.70 -6.88 36.32
C PRO A 112 -22.44 -7.32 37.76
N VAL A 113 -21.76 -6.46 38.53
CA VAL A 113 -21.98 -6.43 39.97
C VAL A 113 -23.38 -5.87 40.16
N ALA A 114 -24.36 -6.73 39.91
CA ALA A 114 -25.68 -6.55 40.50
C ALA A 114 -25.53 -6.99 41.96
N GLU A 115 -25.03 -6.06 42.77
CA GLU A 115 -25.49 -5.92 44.14
C GLU A 115 -27.01 -5.78 44.08
N ALA A 116 -27.72 -6.79 44.58
CA ALA A 116 -28.93 -6.67 45.38
C ALA A 116 -29.44 -8.07 45.70
N ASP A 117 -29.04 -8.62 46.85
CA ASP A 117 -30.06 -9.10 47.78
C ASP A 117 -29.63 -8.70 49.19
N ASP A 118 -30.29 -7.64 49.62
CA ASP A 118 -30.47 -7.22 51.00
C ASP A 118 -31.13 -8.35 51.78
N THR A 119 -30.41 -8.97 52.71
CA THR A 119 -30.98 -9.36 54.01
C THR A 119 -29.92 -9.24 55.10
N HIS A 120 -29.95 -8.09 55.76
CA HIS A 120 -29.20 -7.70 56.94
C HIS A 120 -29.66 -8.44 58.22
N LEU A 121 -28.66 -8.93 58.98
CA LEU A 121 -28.56 -9.21 60.44
C LEU A 121 -29.62 -10.11 61.14
N LEU A 122 -29.27 -11.24 61.77
CA LEU A 122 -28.56 -11.46 63.07
C LEU A 122 -29.49 -11.31 64.30
N GLU A 123 -29.69 -12.42 65.02
CA GLU A 123 -29.70 -12.58 66.50
C GLU A 123 -30.29 -13.95 66.84
N ASP A 124 -29.48 -14.88 67.35
CA ASP A 124 -29.19 -15.10 68.79
C ASP A 124 -30.37 -15.73 69.55
N LYS A 125 -30.34 -17.06 69.71
CA LYS A 125 -30.22 -17.73 71.02
C LYS A 125 -30.14 -19.25 70.89
#